data_AF-A0A846QXQ4-F1
#
_entry.id   AF-A0A846QXQ4-F1
#
_cell.length_a   1.000
_cell.length_b   1.000
_cell.length_c   1.000
_cell.angle_alpha   90.00
_cell.angle_beta   90.00
_cell.angle_gamma   90.00
#
_symmetry.space_group_name_H-M   'P 1'
#
loop_
_entity.id
_entity.type
_entity.pdbx_description
1 polymer ?
#
loop_
_entity_poly.entity_id
_entity_poly.type
_entity_poly.pdbx_seq_one_letter_code
_entity_poly.pdbx_strand_id
1 'polypeptide(L)'
;MKIKNVLLIGVLVLMGSCKSTTSTSNDTDGIEEQTNTISDLQPEISLEDYLRRFSGVSVRGSGPDATILIRSGGNSINMSSEPLFLVNGNQFGGTFSELTGIIAVNDIKSVRVYKNASETAMFGVRGANGVIEILLK
;
A
#
# COMPACT_ATOMS: atom_id res chain seq x y z
N MET A 1 54.74 33.34 2.82
CA MET A 1 53.33 33.78 2.69
C MET A 1 52.46 32.65 3.25
N LYS A 2 51.48 32.98 4.09
CA LYS A 2 50.91 32.16 5.17
C LYS A 2 50.13 30.92 4.68
N ILE A 3 50.54 29.73 5.13
CA ILE A 3 49.72 28.51 5.13
C ILE A 3 48.78 28.63 6.33
N LYS A 4 47.49 28.88 6.07
CA LYS A 4 46.45 29.00 7.11
C LYS A 4 45.71 27.68 7.24
N ASN A 5 45.86 27.08 8.42
CA ASN A 5 44.89 26.29 9.18
C ASN A 5 43.66 25.78 8.43
N VAL A 6 43.70 24.51 8.01
CA VAL A 6 42.49 23.71 7.87
C VAL A 6 42.45 22.77 9.07
N LEU A 7 41.94 23.29 10.18
CA LEU A 7 41.67 22.54 11.39
C LEU A 7 40.43 21.69 11.14
N LEU A 8 40.65 20.38 11.11
CA LEU A 8 39.70 19.27 11.25
C LEU A 8 38.34 19.68 11.86
N ILE A 9 37.29 19.65 11.03
CA ILE A 9 35.91 19.61 11.50
C ILE A 9 35.67 18.19 12.02
N GLY A 10 36.01 17.98 13.30
CA GLY A 10 35.65 16.78 14.05
C GLY A 10 34.18 16.87 14.46
N VAL A 11 33.26 16.54 13.55
CA VAL A 11 31.88 16.22 13.93
C VAL A 11 31.79 14.72 14.10
N LEU A 12 32.05 14.31 15.34
CA LEU A 12 31.79 12.97 15.85
C LEU A 12 30.27 12.81 15.97
N VAL A 13 29.62 12.35 14.89
CA VAL A 13 28.22 11.91 14.94
C VAL A 13 28.20 10.56 15.67
N LEU A 14 28.15 10.64 17.00
CA LEU A 14 27.81 9.53 17.86
C LEU A 14 26.29 9.41 17.93
N MET A 15 25.82 8.16 17.85
CA MET A 15 24.49 7.69 18.28
C MET A 15 23.33 7.89 17.29
N GLY A 16 23.13 6.88 16.45
CA GLY A 16 21.83 6.49 15.93
C GLY A 16 21.62 5.01 16.19
N SER A 17 21.05 4.68 17.35
CA SER A 17 20.76 3.33 17.81
C SER A 17 19.90 2.55 16.81
N CYS A 18 20.25 1.28 16.55
CA CYS A 18 19.29 0.30 16.06
C CYS A 18 18.18 0.14 17.12
N LYS A 19 16.92 0.41 16.75
CA LYS A 19 15.77 -0.01 17.53
C LYS A 19 14.80 -0.74 16.60
N SER A 20 14.82 -2.06 16.72
CA SER A 20 13.80 -2.96 16.20
C SER A 20 12.46 -2.66 16.90
N THR A 21 11.37 -2.79 16.14
CA THR A 21 9.99 -3.09 16.58
C THR A 21 9.39 -2.23 17.69
N THR A 22 8.37 -1.44 17.38
CA THR A 22 7.28 -1.14 18.34
C THR A 22 6.03 -0.75 17.56
N SER A 23 5.02 -1.61 17.68
CA SER A 23 3.61 -1.36 17.42
C SER A 23 3.11 -0.16 18.21
N THR A 24 2.21 0.63 17.64
CA THR A 24 1.48 1.70 18.33
C THR A 24 0.05 1.63 17.81
N SER A 25 -0.87 0.92 18.47
CA SER A 25 -1.68 1.31 19.64
C SER A 25 -2.57 2.52 19.36
N ASN A 26 -3.86 2.26 19.11
CA ASN A 26 -4.92 3.25 19.23
C ASN A 26 -5.81 2.82 20.41
N ASP A 27 -5.85 3.67 21.42
CA ASP A 27 -6.59 3.49 22.67
C ASP A 27 -8.10 3.45 22.43
N THR A 28 -8.79 2.55 23.14
CA THR A 28 -10.24 2.49 23.27
C THR A 28 -10.57 2.73 24.74
N ASP A 29 -11.35 3.77 25.00
CA ASP A 29 -11.97 4.05 26.30
C ASP A 29 -13.44 3.61 26.20
N GLY A 30 -13.86 2.65 27.04
CA GLY A 30 -15.23 2.13 27.05
C GLY A 30 -15.34 0.70 27.59
N ILE A 31 -15.93 0.57 28.78
CA ILE A 31 -15.92 -0.59 29.68
C ILE A 31 -17.10 -1.57 29.39
N GLU A 32 -16.74 -2.86 29.37
CA GLU A 32 -17.48 -4.09 29.73
C GLU A 32 -18.73 -4.56 28.97
N GLU A 33 -18.55 -5.67 28.22
CA GLU A 33 -19.31 -6.90 28.49
C GLU A 33 -18.43 -8.14 28.24
N GLN A 34 -18.07 -8.85 29.32
CA GLN A 34 -17.32 -10.11 29.26
C GLN A 34 -18.23 -11.23 28.73
N THR A 35 -18.04 -11.59 27.46
CA THR A 35 -18.32 -12.95 27.01
C THR A 35 -17.04 -13.55 26.43
N ASN A 36 -16.59 -14.64 27.06
CA ASN A 36 -15.33 -15.30 26.75
C ASN A 36 -15.40 -15.99 25.38
N THR A 37 -15.00 -15.29 24.33
CA THR A 37 -14.44 -15.87 23.12
C THR A 37 -13.19 -15.08 22.78
N ILE A 38 -12.03 -15.63 23.18
CA ILE A 38 -10.73 -15.18 22.67
C ILE A 38 -10.66 -15.68 21.22
N SER A 39 -11.38 -14.98 20.33
CA SER A 39 -11.16 -15.07 18.91
C SER A 39 -9.85 -14.36 18.65
N ASP A 40 -8.78 -15.15 18.65
CA ASP A 40 -7.52 -14.94 17.93
C ASP A 40 -7.50 -13.58 17.20
N LEU A 41 -6.85 -12.58 17.82
CA LEU A 41 -6.69 -11.22 17.28
C LEU A 41 -5.77 -11.29 16.05
N GLN A 42 -6.25 -11.89 14.97
CA GLN A 42 -5.64 -11.73 13.67
C GLN A 42 -5.93 -10.27 13.29
N PRO A 43 -4.91 -9.41 13.16
CA PRO A 43 -5.15 -8.08 12.64
C PRO A 43 -5.79 -8.27 11.27
N GLU A 44 -7.06 -7.88 11.15
CA GLU A 44 -7.73 -7.84 9.86
C GLU A 44 -6.99 -6.79 9.04
N ILE A 45 -6.09 -7.28 8.19
CA ILE A 45 -5.32 -6.42 7.32
C ILE A 45 -6.28 -5.85 6.29
N SER A 46 -6.31 -4.53 6.18
CA SER A 46 -7.12 -3.88 5.16
C SER A 46 -6.56 -4.17 3.77
N LEU A 47 -7.42 -4.09 2.75
CA LEU A 47 -7.03 -4.41 1.37
C LEU A 47 -5.92 -3.49 0.87
N GLU A 48 -5.98 -2.20 1.22
CA GLU A 48 -4.97 -1.23 0.84
C GLU A 48 -3.61 -1.52 1.49
N ASP A 49 -3.59 -1.92 2.77
CA ASP A 49 -2.36 -2.30 3.46
C ASP A 49 -1.78 -3.61 2.94
N TYR A 50 -2.63 -4.52 2.51
CA TYR A 50 -2.21 -5.72 1.81
C TYR A 50 -1.55 -5.35 0.47
N LEU A 51 -2.17 -4.46 -0.32
CA LEU A 51 -1.65 -4.02 -1.61
C LEU A 51 -0.34 -3.22 -1.50
N ARG A 52 -0.11 -2.48 -0.40
CA ARG A 52 1.16 -1.78 -0.11
C ARG A 52 2.39 -2.69 -0.13
N ARG A 53 2.21 -4.00 0.12
CA ARG A 53 3.31 -4.97 0.17
C ARG A 53 3.83 -5.37 -1.21
N PHE A 54 3.11 -5.04 -2.29
CA PHE A 54 3.48 -5.41 -3.64
C PHE A 54 4.38 -4.35 -4.29
N SER A 55 5.43 -4.81 -4.97
CA SER A 55 6.38 -3.91 -5.63
C SER A 55 5.69 -3.08 -6.73
N GLY A 56 5.98 -1.79 -6.78
CA GLY A 56 5.42 -0.90 -7.80
C GLY A 56 3.98 -0.44 -7.53
N VAL A 57 3.37 -0.90 -6.44
CA VAL A 57 2.13 -0.35 -5.90
C VAL A 57 2.47 0.76 -4.91
N SER A 58 1.90 1.93 -5.11
CA SER A 58 1.91 3.02 -4.14
C SER A 58 0.48 3.28 -3.70
N VAL A 59 0.25 3.26 -2.39
CA VAL A 59 -1.05 3.53 -1.79
C VAL A 59 -0.95 4.83 -1.04
N ARG A 60 -1.88 5.75 -1.31
CA ARG A 60 -2.04 7.02 -0.61
C ARG A 60 -3.35 7.01 0.15
N GLY A 61 -3.39 7.58 1.36
CA GLY A 61 -4.59 7.51 2.21
C GLY A 61 -4.78 6.12 2.82
N SER A 62 -5.97 5.87 3.36
CA SER A 62 -6.35 4.66 4.10
C SER A 62 -7.84 4.40 3.99
N GLY A 63 -8.25 3.15 4.17
CA GLY A 63 -9.64 2.74 4.07
C GLY A 63 -10.20 2.89 2.65
N PRO A 64 -11.53 3.09 2.51
CA PRO A 64 -12.19 3.15 1.19
C PRO A 64 -11.74 4.34 0.33
N ASP A 65 -11.21 5.40 0.95
CA ASP A 65 -10.69 6.58 0.25
C ASP A 65 -9.22 6.44 -0.19
N ALA A 66 -8.61 5.28 0.04
CA ALA A 66 -7.24 5.04 -0.38
C ALA A 66 -7.12 5.07 -1.91
N THR A 67 -6.14 5.83 -2.41
CA THR A 67 -5.81 5.88 -3.83
C THR A 67 -4.69 4.90 -4.12
N ILE A 68 -4.95 3.98 -5.05
CA ILE A 68 -3.95 3.03 -5.53
C ILE A 68 -3.30 3.57 -6.81
N LEU A 69 -1.98 3.53 -6.87
CA LEU A 69 -1.18 3.98 -8.00
C LEU A 69 -0.19 2.88 -8.38
N ILE A 70 -0.13 2.54 -9.66
CA ILE A 70 0.93 1.67 -10.19
C ILE A 70 1.93 2.55 -10.91
N ARG A 71 3.19 2.55 -10.43
CA ARG A 71 4.27 3.49 -10.82
C ARG A 71 4.05 4.89 -10.24
N SER A 72 5.06 5.46 -9.60
CA SER A 72 5.02 6.82 -9.00
C SER A 72 4.92 7.98 -10.01
N GLY A 73 4.50 7.72 -11.25
CA GLY A 73 4.68 8.57 -12.42
C GLY A 73 3.47 9.40 -12.84
N GLY A 74 2.59 9.75 -11.91
CA GLY A 74 1.45 10.61 -12.18
C GLY A 74 1.37 11.76 -11.17
N ASN A 75 2.00 12.89 -11.48
CA ASN A 75 1.65 14.17 -10.88
C ASN A 75 0.26 14.56 -11.39
N SER A 76 -0.78 13.86 -10.92
CA SER A 76 -2.12 14.11 -11.40
C SER A 76 -2.66 15.35 -10.71
N ILE A 77 -2.64 16.45 -11.44
CA ILE A 77 -3.25 17.70 -11.00
C ILE A 77 -4.78 17.60 -11.08
N ASN A 78 -5.39 16.72 -11.91
CA ASN A 78 -6.86 16.56 -12.02
C ASN A 78 -7.39 15.28 -12.73
N MET A 79 -6.56 14.29 -13.13
CA MET A 79 -7.03 13.10 -13.88
C MET A 79 -6.98 11.82 -13.02
N SER A 80 -7.98 10.95 -13.11
CA SER A 80 -7.94 9.67 -12.38
C SER A 80 -6.72 8.84 -12.84
N SER A 81 -5.76 8.66 -11.94
CA SER A 81 -4.55 7.87 -12.14
C SER A 81 -4.68 6.46 -11.55
N GLU A 82 -5.91 6.00 -11.34
CA GLU A 82 -6.19 4.68 -10.79
C GLU A 82 -5.86 3.58 -11.82
N PRO A 83 -5.33 2.44 -11.38
CA PRO A 83 -5.11 1.28 -12.22
C PRO A 83 -6.43 0.58 -12.56
N LEU A 84 -6.38 -0.29 -13.57
CA LEU A 84 -7.46 -1.24 -13.81
C LEU A 84 -7.39 -2.40 -12.81
N PHE A 85 -8.49 -2.69 -12.13
CA PHE A 85 -8.59 -3.85 -11.25
C PHE A 85 -9.21 -5.03 -12.01
N LEU A 86 -8.65 -6.23 -11.81
CA LEU A 86 -9.23 -7.49 -12.27
C LEU A 86 -9.55 -8.36 -11.06
N VAL A 87 -10.72 -9.00 -11.09
CA VAL A 87 -11.14 -9.98 -10.09
C VAL A 87 -11.38 -11.30 -10.80
N ASN A 88 -10.56 -12.31 -10.49
CA ASN A 88 -10.59 -13.61 -11.15
C ASN A 88 -10.53 -13.51 -12.69
N GLY A 89 -9.68 -12.61 -13.21
CA GLY A 89 -9.51 -12.37 -14.65
C GLY A 89 -10.57 -11.45 -15.28
N ASN A 90 -11.63 -11.08 -14.56
CA ASN A 90 -12.67 -10.18 -15.07
C ASN A 90 -12.36 -8.73 -14.72
N GLN A 91 -12.55 -7.81 -15.67
CA GLN A 91 -12.34 -6.39 -15.43
C GLN A 91 -13.36 -5.85 -14.44
N PHE A 92 -12.89 -5.22 -13.38
CA PHE A 92 -13.72 -4.48 -12.45
C PHE A 92 -13.87 -3.04 -12.96
N GLY A 93 -15.12 -2.61 -13.16
CA GLY A 93 -15.44 -1.28 -13.67
C GLY A 93 -15.41 -0.18 -12.62
N GLY A 94 -15.43 -0.55 -11.34
CA GLY A 94 -15.57 0.36 -10.21
C GLY A 94 -14.25 0.96 -9.70
N THR A 95 -14.40 1.72 -8.64
CA THR A 95 -13.33 2.38 -7.89
C THR A 95 -12.68 1.44 -6.87
N PHE A 96 -11.54 1.84 -6.31
CA PHE A 96 -10.94 1.07 -5.22
C PHE A 96 -11.86 0.97 -3.99
N SER A 97 -12.60 2.04 -3.67
CA SER A 97 -13.58 2.06 -2.58
C SER A 97 -14.60 0.92 -2.68
N GLU A 98 -15.20 0.75 -3.85
CA GLU A 98 -16.17 -0.33 -4.11
C GLU A 98 -15.51 -1.70 -3.99
N LEU A 99 -14.25 -1.83 -4.44
CA LEU A 99 -13.49 -3.07 -4.34
C LEU A 99 -13.23 -3.49 -2.89
N THR A 100 -12.92 -2.53 -1.99
CA THR A 100 -12.70 -2.82 -0.56
C THR A 100 -13.93 -3.38 0.14
N GLY A 101 -15.14 -3.01 -0.30
CA GLY A 101 -16.39 -3.51 0.27
C GLY A 101 -16.81 -4.90 -0.23
N ILE A 102 -16.24 -5.38 -1.33
CA ILE A 102 -16.62 -6.67 -1.95
C ILE A 102 -15.57 -7.77 -1.82
N ILE A 103 -14.30 -7.41 -1.56
CA ILE A 103 -13.20 -8.37 -1.41
C ILE A 103 -12.61 -8.24 -0.02
N ALA A 104 -12.70 -9.34 0.74
CA ALA A 104 -11.99 -9.49 1.99
C ALA A 104 -10.61 -10.12 1.76
N VAL A 105 -9.60 -9.70 2.53
CA VAL A 105 -8.20 -10.11 2.30
C VAL A 105 -7.98 -11.60 2.60
N ASN A 106 -8.76 -12.16 3.52
CA ASN A 106 -8.80 -13.59 3.82
C ASN A 106 -9.16 -14.47 2.61
N ASP A 107 -9.95 -13.94 1.66
CA ASP A 107 -10.41 -14.66 0.47
C ASP A 107 -9.43 -14.53 -0.71
N ILE A 108 -8.39 -13.70 -0.59
CA ILE A 108 -7.39 -13.54 -1.63
C ILE A 108 -6.49 -14.78 -1.68
N LYS A 109 -6.41 -15.37 -2.88
CA LYS A 109 -5.49 -16.46 -3.21
C LYS A 109 -4.16 -15.92 -3.72
N SER A 110 -4.19 -14.93 -4.60
CA SER A 110 -2.97 -14.29 -5.12
C SER A 110 -3.26 -12.91 -5.71
N VAL A 111 -2.27 -12.03 -5.69
CA VAL A 111 -2.32 -10.74 -6.41
C VAL A 111 -1.18 -10.68 -7.42
N ARG A 112 -1.50 -10.24 -8.63
CA ARG A 112 -0.55 -9.95 -9.70
C ARG A 112 -0.63 -8.49 -10.08
N VAL A 113 0.52 -7.85 -10.25
CA VAL A 113 0.62 -6.45 -10.64
C VAL A 113 1.34 -6.36 -11.98
N TYR A 114 0.62 -5.91 -13.00
CA TYR A 114 1.15 -5.66 -14.34
C TYR A 114 1.57 -4.19 -14.44
N LYS A 115 2.88 -3.97 -14.57
CA LYS A 115 3.49 -2.63 -14.50
C LYS A 115 4.13 -2.19 -15.81
N ASN A 116 4.41 -3.12 -16.71
CA ASN A 116 5.11 -2.86 -17.96
C ASN A 116 4.13 -2.71 -19.12
N ALA A 117 4.51 -1.92 -20.13
CA ALA A 117 3.65 -1.66 -21.29
C ALA A 117 3.27 -2.93 -22.06
N SER A 118 4.18 -3.90 -22.17
CA SER A 118 3.91 -5.17 -22.86
C SER A 118 2.83 -6.00 -22.16
N GLU A 119 2.82 -5.98 -20.82
CA GLU A 119 1.84 -6.69 -20.00
C GLU A 119 0.48 -5.99 -20.04
N THR A 120 0.49 -4.65 -19.99
CA THR A 120 -0.74 -3.87 -19.93
C THR A 120 -1.41 -3.64 -21.28
N ALA A 121 -0.68 -3.82 -22.39
CA ALA A 121 -1.20 -3.67 -23.75
C ALA A 121 -2.43 -4.56 -24.03
N MET A 122 -2.52 -5.72 -23.38
CA MET A 122 -3.66 -6.64 -23.51
C MET A 122 -4.96 -6.09 -22.88
N PHE A 123 -4.87 -5.08 -22.03
CA PHE A 123 -6.01 -4.49 -21.32
C PHE A 123 -6.40 -3.10 -21.86
N GLY A 124 -5.81 -2.68 -22.98
CA GLY A 124 -6.13 -1.44 -23.68
C GLY A 124 -5.84 -0.17 -22.87
N VAL A 125 -6.57 0.91 -23.16
CA VAL A 125 -6.32 2.25 -22.58
C VAL A 125 -6.45 2.30 -21.06
N ARG A 126 -7.33 1.49 -20.46
CA ARG A 126 -7.54 1.45 -19.00
C ARG A 126 -6.34 0.84 -18.26
N GLY A 127 -5.61 -0.06 -18.93
CA GLY A 127 -4.38 -0.65 -18.39
C GLY A 127 -3.15 0.27 -18.48
N ALA A 128 -3.25 1.44 -19.11
CA ALA A 128 -2.11 2.35 -19.27
C ALA A 128 -1.55 2.84 -17.91
N ASN A 129 -2.42 2.98 -16.91
CA ASN A 129 -2.06 3.33 -15.53
C ASN A 129 -1.59 2.13 -14.69
N GLY A 130 -1.48 0.94 -15.30
CA GLY A 130 -1.19 -0.33 -14.62
C GLY A 130 -2.44 -1.18 -14.41
N VAL A 131 -2.21 -2.46 -14.11
CA VAL A 131 -3.29 -3.43 -13.86
C VAL A 131 -2.98 -4.23 -12.60
N ILE A 132 -3.96 -4.37 -11.72
CA ILE A 132 -3.88 -5.22 -10.53
C ILE A 132 -4.91 -6.32 -10.68
N GLU A 133 -4.45 -7.57 -10.72
CA GLU A 133 -5.32 -8.73 -10.76
C GLU A 133 -5.31 -9.43 -9.40
N ILE A 134 -6.51 -9.59 -8.86
CA ILE A 134 -6.79 -10.28 -7.62
C ILE A 134 -7.48 -11.59 -7.96
N LEU A 135 -6.84 -12.69 -7.58
CA LEU A 135 -7.41 -14.02 -7.65
C LEU A 135 -7.94 -14.39 -6.25
N LEU A 136 -9.19 -14.82 -6.19
CA LEU A 136 -9.82 -15.29 -4.96
C LEU A 136 -9.69 -16.83 -4.85
N LYS A 137 -9.94 -17.36 -3.65
CA LYS A 137 -9.84 -18.79 -3.33
C LYS A 137 -10.95 -19.63 -3.97
#